data_AF-A0AAT9T9M0-F1
#
_entry.id   AF-A0AAT9T9M0-F1
#
_cell.length_a   1.000
_cell.length_b   1.000
_cell.length_c   1.000
_cell.angle_alpha   90.00
_cell.angle_beta   90.00
_cell.angle_gamma   90.00
#
_symmetry.space_group_name_H-M   'P 1'
#
loop_
_entity.id
_entity.type
_entity.pdbx_description
1 polymer ?
#
loop_
_entity_poly.entity_id
_entity_poly.type
_entity_poly.pdbx_seq_one_letter_code
_entity_poly.pdbx_strand_id
1 'polypeptide(L)'
;MTVPEQVDHALLTTAVVLILLAGALLLARIWRGPSMLDRAISLDVCAALIIAGLAAKSAFLRDQFYFPIMLVLAFLGFTGSVGIARFIAVRDRPRPPRPDDTEEGPR
;
A
#
# COMPACT_ATOMS: atom_id res chain seq x y z
N MET A 1 5.40 -0.09 38.43
CA MET A 1 4.81 -0.10 37.07
C MET A 1 3.49 -0.84 37.17
N THR A 2 2.40 -0.22 36.76
CA THR A 2 1.09 -0.89 36.80
C THR A 2 1.03 -1.93 35.65
N VAL A 3 0.39 -3.08 35.88
CA VAL A 3 0.21 -4.14 34.86
C VAL A 3 -0.28 -3.59 33.50
N PRO A 4 -1.28 -2.69 33.42
CA PRO A 4 -1.71 -2.12 32.14
C PRO A 4 -0.62 -1.31 31.43
N GLU A 5 0.18 -0.51 32.15
CA GLU A 5 1.28 0.23 31.54
C GLU A 5 2.33 -0.71 30.93
N GLN A 6 2.62 -1.83 31.58
CA GLN A 6 3.58 -2.81 31.03
C GLN A 6 3.08 -3.43 29.73
N VAL A 7 1.79 -3.74 29.66
CA VAL A 7 1.15 -4.30 28.46
C VAL A 7 1.19 -3.27 27.33
N ASP A 8 0.85 -2.01 27.59
CA ASP A 8 0.87 -0.93 26.59
C ASP A 8 2.28 -0.74 26.01
N HIS A 9 3.31 -0.71 26.85
CA HIS A 9 4.70 -0.57 26.40
C HIS A 9 5.16 -1.78 25.58
N ALA A 10 4.79 -3.00 25.99
CA ALA A 10 5.12 -4.21 25.25
C ALA A 10 4.43 -4.23 23.87
N LEU A 11 3.16 -3.83 23.80
CA LEU A 11 2.40 -3.72 22.54
C LEU A 11 3.02 -2.69 21.60
N LEU A 12 3.31 -1.48 22.10
CA LEU A 12 3.92 -0.42 21.28
C LEU A 12 5.32 -0.82 20.78
N THR A 13 6.14 -1.43 21.64
CA THR A 13 7.47 -1.90 21.24
C THR A 13 7.37 -2.96 20.16
N THR A 14 6.47 -3.94 20.33
CA THR A 14 6.23 -5.00 19.34
C THR A 14 5.72 -4.43 18.02
N ALA A 15 4.78 -3.48 18.06
CA ALA A 15 4.27 -2.81 16.86
C ALA A 15 5.39 -2.09 16.10
N VAL A 16 6.23 -1.30 16.79
CA VAL A 16 7.35 -0.59 16.15
C VAL A 16 8.35 -1.57 15.53
N VAL A 17 8.70 -2.65 16.23
CA VAL A 17 9.60 -3.69 15.69
C VAL A 17 9.02 -4.32 14.42
N LEU A 18 7.74 -4.68 14.42
CA LEU A 18 7.07 -5.25 13.26
C LEU A 18 6.99 -4.27 12.09
N ILE A 19 6.73 -2.98 12.35
CA ILE A 19 6.70 -1.93 11.32
C ILE A 19 8.08 -1.78 10.68
N LEU A 20 9.15 -1.75 11.47
CA LEU A 20 10.53 -1.66 10.96
C LEU A 20 10.92 -2.89 10.14
N LEU A 21 10.56 -4.09 10.62
CA LEU A 21 10.79 -5.33 9.89
C LEU A 21 10.04 -5.34 8.54
N ALA A 22 8.75 -4.97 8.56
CA ALA A 22 7.94 -4.85 7.35
C ALA A 22 8.52 -3.81 6.39
N GLY A 23 9.03 -2.67 6.89
CA GLY A 23 9.71 -1.66 6.09
C GLY A 23 10.97 -2.18 5.41
N ALA A 24 11.80 -2.94 6.13
CA ALA A 24 12.99 -3.57 5.56
C ALA A 24 12.64 -4.59 4.45
N LEU A 25 11.61 -5.42 4.68
CA LEU A 25 11.11 -6.35 3.68
C LEU A 25 10.52 -5.63 2.46
N LEU A 26 9.81 -4.52 2.69
CA LEU A 26 9.25 -3.70 1.62
C LEU A 26 10.35 -3.08 0.75
N LEU A 27 11.39 -2.53 1.36
CA LEU A 27 12.57 -2.02 0.65
C LEU A 27 13.21 -3.12 -0.21
N ALA A 28 13.36 -4.33 0.33
CA ALA A 28 13.87 -5.48 -0.41
C ALA A 28 12.96 -5.89 -1.58
N ARG A 29 11.65 -5.70 -1.45
CA ARG A 29 10.66 -5.95 -2.53
C ARG A 29 10.74 -4.87 -3.62
N ILE A 30 10.75 -3.59 -3.24
CA ILE A 30 10.86 -2.45 -4.18
C ILE A 30 12.09 -2.61 -5.08
N TRP A 31 13.21 -3.06 -4.50
CA TRP A 31 14.46 -3.26 -5.24
C TRP A 31 14.41 -4.44 -6.23
N ARG A 32 13.69 -5.52 -5.89
CA ARG A 32 13.54 -6.69 -6.76
C ARG A 32 12.40 -6.57 -7.77
N GLY A 33 11.42 -5.69 -7.54
CA GLY A 33 10.18 -5.62 -8.30
C GLY A 33 10.41 -5.28 -9.80
N PRO A 34 10.14 -6.23 -10.73
CA PRO A 34 10.37 -6.03 -12.16
C PRO A 34 9.19 -5.34 -12.87
N SER A 35 7.99 -5.34 -12.28
CA SER A 35 6.77 -4.80 -12.90
C SER A 35 6.37 -3.43 -12.32
N MET A 36 5.81 -2.57 -13.18
CA MET A 36 5.25 -1.26 -12.75
C MET A 36 4.12 -1.42 -11.73
N LEU A 37 3.36 -2.51 -11.82
CA LEU A 37 2.29 -2.85 -10.88
C LEU A 37 2.85 -3.19 -9.50
N ASP A 38 3.92 -3.99 -9.42
CA ASP A 38 4.53 -4.34 -8.13
C ASP A 38 5.13 -3.12 -7.41
N ARG A 39 5.70 -2.18 -8.18
CA ARG A 39 6.16 -0.90 -7.64
C ARG A 39 5.02 -0.03 -7.12
N ALA A 40 3.89 0.01 -7.84
CA ALA A 40 2.69 0.72 -7.42
C ALA A 40 2.12 0.18 -6.10
N ILE A 41 1.98 -1.14 -5.98
CA ILE A 41 1.53 -1.78 -4.73
C ILE A 41 2.53 -1.51 -3.61
N SER A 42 3.82 -1.61 -3.89
CA SER A 42 4.85 -1.37 -2.86
C SER A 42 4.81 0.07 -2.34
N LEU A 43 4.45 1.05 -3.18
CA LEU A 43 4.27 2.44 -2.76
C LEU A 43 3.06 2.60 -1.83
N ASP A 44 1.96 1.91 -2.10
CA ASP A 44 0.77 1.91 -1.26
C ASP A 44 1.05 1.29 0.12
N VAL A 45 1.76 0.16 0.13
CA VAL A 45 2.24 -0.48 1.38
C VAL A 45 3.20 0.44 2.15
N CYS A 46 4.03 1.22 1.45
CA CYS A 46 4.90 2.22 2.08
C CYS A 46 4.07 3.29 2.80
N ALA A 47 3.02 3.83 2.16
CA ALA A 47 2.10 4.77 2.79
C ALA A 47 1.42 4.16 4.02
N ALA A 48 0.98 2.90 3.95
CA ALA A 48 0.41 2.19 5.09
C ALA A 48 1.40 2.05 6.27
N LEU A 49 2.67 1.77 6.00
CA LEU A 49 3.71 1.71 7.05
C LEU A 49 3.98 3.08 7.68
N ILE A 50 3.95 4.15 6.89
CA ILE A 50 4.07 5.52 7.41
C ILE A 50 2.90 5.84 8.35
N ILE A 51 1.66 5.50 7.95
CA ILE A 51 0.47 5.66 8.78
C ILE A 51 0.61 4.87 10.09
N ALA A 52 1.04 3.61 10.02
CA ALA A 52 1.24 2.77 11.21
C ALA A 52 2.30 3.35 12.17
N GLY A 53 3.40 3.89 11.63
CA GLY A 53 4.43 4.57 12.43
C GLY A 53 3.91 5.84 13.12
N LEU A 54 3.12 6.65 12.41
CA LEU A 54 2.47 7.82 12.98
C LEU A 54 1.44 7.44 14.05
N ALA A 55 0.68 6.37 13.84
CA ALA A 55 -0.28 5.86 14.82
C ALA A 55 0.43 5.40 16.11
N ALA A 56 1.52 4.64 15.98
CA ALA A 56 2.34 4.23 17.12
C ALA A 56 2.92 5.44 17.87
N LYS A 57 3.40 6.46 17.14
CA LYS A 57 3.90 7.71 17.74
C LYS A 57 2.80 8.47 18.48
N SER A 58 1.61 8.61 17.88
CA SER A 58 0.45 9.25 18.51
C SER A 58 -0.01 8.51 19.75
N ALA A 59 -0.02 7.17 19.70
CA ALA A 59 -0.36 6.34 20.86
C ALA A 59 0.66 6.49 22.00
N PHE A 60 1.96 6.58 21.67
CA PHE A 60 3.01 6.82 22.64
C PHE A 60 2.93 8.21 23.30
N LEU A 61 2.71 9.26 22.49
CA LEU A 61 2.59 10.64 22.97
C LEU A 61 1.23 10.93 23.62
N ARG A 62 0.24 10.03 23.47
CA ARG A 62 -1.15 10.21 23.88
C ARG A 62 -1.78 11.50 23.32
N ASP A 63 -1.45 11.81 22.07
CA ASP A 63 -1.95 12.99 21.36
C ASP A 63 -2.35 12.66 19.91
N GLN A 64 -3.43 13.30 19.46
CA GLN A 64 -4.08 13.11 18.17
C GLN A 64 -3.54 14.04 17.06
N PHE A 65 -2.50 14.83 17.32
CA PHE A 65 -1.92 15.78 16.37
C PHE A 65 -1.66 15.19 14.97
N TYR A 66 -1.26 13.92 14.87
CA TYR A 66 -0.95 13.26 13.59
C TYR A 66 -2.17 12.66 12.87
N PHE A 67 -3.37 12.68 13.46
CA PHE A 67 -4.57 12.05 12.90
C PHE A 67 -4.96 12.60 11.54
N PRO A 68 -4.98 13.94 11.32
CA PRO A 68 -5.27 14.49 10.00
C PRO A 68 -4.28 14.04 8.92
N ILE A 69 -2.99 13.91 9.26
CA ILE A 69 -1.95 13.47 8.33
C ILE A 69 -2.19 12.01 7.93
N MET A 70 -2.49 11.14 8.90
CA MET A 70 -2.83 9.74 8.63
C MET A 70 -4.05 9.61 7.72
N LEU A 71 -5.07 10.44 7.95
CA LEU A 71 -6.27 10.46 7.13
C LEU A 71 -5.96 10.84 5.67
N VAL A 72 -5.17 11.89 5.45
CA VAL A 72 -4.75 12.31 4.10
C VAL A 72 -3.93 11.22 3.42
N LEU A 73 -2.99 10.59 4.13
CA LEU A 73 -2.20 9.50 3.60
C LEU A 73 -3.06 8.28 3.23
N ALA A 74 -4.07 7.95 4.04
CA ALA A 74 -4.99 6.85 3.76
C ALA A 74 -5.78 7.11 2.47
N PHE A 75 -6.29 8.34 2.28
CA PHE A 75 -6.95 8.73 1.04
C PHE A 75 -6.01 8.71 -0.16
N LEU A 76 -4.77 9.16 0.01
CA LEU A 76 -3.77 9.19 -1.04
C LEU A 76 -3.38 7.77 -1.49
N GLY A 77 -3.13 6.85 -0.56
CA GLY A 77 -2.83 5.45 -0.85
C GLY A 77 -3.98 4.77 -1.59
N PHE A 78 -5.20 4.88 -1.05
CA PHE A 78 -6.40 4.35 -1.68
C PHE A 78 -6.60 4.89 -3.10
N THR A 79 -6.56 6.22 -3.26
CA THR A 79 -6.76 6.87 -4.58
C THR A 79 -5.66 6.49 -5.57
N GLY A 80 -4.41 6.38 -5.11
CA GLY A 80 -3.28 5.95 -5.93
C GLY A 80 -3.47 4.52 -6.45
N SER A 81 -3.82 3.58 -5.58
CA SER A 81 -4.07 2.19 -5.94
C SER A 81 -5.23 2.04 -6.95
N VAL A 82 -6.36 2.73 -6.71
CA VAL A 82 -7.50 2.76 -7.64
C VAL A 82 -7.13 3.37 -8.99
N GLY A 83 -6.37 4.47 -9.00
CA GLY A 83 -5.92 5.13 -10.22
C GLY A 83 -5.08 4.20 -11.10
N ILE A 84 -4.18 3.44 -10.49
CA ILE A 84 -3.30 2.48 -11.19
C ILE A 84 -4.11 1.30 -11.73
N ALA A 85 -5.01 0.74 -10.93
CA ALA A 85 -5.92 -0.32 -11.37
C ALA A 85 -6.77 0.13 -12.58
N ARG A 86 -7.31 1.35 -12.55
CA ARG A 86 -8.10 1.91 -13.65
C ARG A 86 -7.26 2.13 -14.91
N PHE A 87 -6.03 2.63 -14.77
CA PHE A 87 -5.13 2.83 -15.90
C PHE A 87 -4.81 1.51 -16.62
N ILE A 88 -4.53 0.44 -15.87
CA ILE A 88 -4.29 -0.89 -16.43
C ILE A 88 -5.53 -1.42 -17.15
N ALA A 89 -6.70 -1.35 -16.51
CA ALA A 89 -7.96 -1.83 -17.09
C ALA A 89 -8.35 -1.13 -18.40
N VAL A 90 -8.00 0.15 -18.56
CA VAL A 90 -8.25 0.89 -19.81
C VAL A 90 -7.30 0.45 -20.92
N ARG A 91 -6.04 0.12 -20.59
CA ARG A 91 -5.04 -0.29 -21.58
C ARG A 91 -5.26 -1.70 -22.12
N ASP A 92 -5.81 -2.60 -21.31
CA ASP A 92 -6.02 -4.02 -21.66
C ASP A 92 -7.34 -4.29 -22.39
N ARG A 93 -8.04 -3.25 -22.90
CA ARG A 93 -9.25 -3.47 -23.70
C ARG A 93 -8.92 -4.17 -25.03
N PRO A 94 -9.51 -5.35 -25.31
CA PRO A 94 -9.33 -6.03 -26.58
C PRO A 94 -9.72 -5.11 -27.75
N ARG A 95 -8.91 -5.06 -28.80
CA ARG A 95 -9.32 -4.39 -30.04
C ARG A 95 -10.53 -5.12 -30.61
N PRO A 96 -11.53 -4.39 -31.13
CA PRO A 96 -12.64 -5.02 -31.84
C PRO A 96 -12.10 -5.82 -33.05
N PRO A 97 -12.70 -6.97 -33.39
CA PRO A 97 -12.30 -7.78 -34.54
C PRO A 97 -12.27 -6.95 -35.82
N ARG A 98 -11.27 -7.16 -36.68
CA ARG A 98 -11.20 -6.46 -37.96
C ARG A 98 -12.20 -7.12 -38.92
N PRO A 99 -12.90 -6.35 -39.78
CA PRO A 99 -13.89 -6.92 -40.70
C PRO A 99 -13.35 -8.05 -41.60
N ASP A 100 -12.07 -7.99 -41.98
CA ASP A 100 -11.38 -9.01 -42.80
C ASP A 100 -11.16 -10.35 -42.09
N ASP A 101 -11.21 -10.40 -40.76
CA ASP A 101 -10.92 -11.62 -39.98
C ASP A 101 -12.06 -12.66 -40.11
N THR A 102 -13.18 -12.27 -40.73
CA THR A 102 -14.42 -13.07 -40.84
C THR A 102 -14.57 -13.78 -42.19
N GLU A 103 -13.77 -13.45 -43.20
CA GLU A 103 -13.95 -13.98 -44.58
C GLU A 103 -13.03 -15.17 -44.93
N GLU A 104 -12.01 -15.47 -44.13
CA GLU A 104 -11.11 -16.62 -44.35
C GLU A 104 -11.55 -17.87 -43.55
N GLY A 105 -12.69 -18.45 -43.93
CA GLY A 105 -13.09 -19.80 -43.52
C GLY A 105 -12.61 -20.87 -44.52
N PRO A 106 -12.15 -22.07 -44.10
CA PRO A 106 -11.55 -23.05 -45.00
C PRO A 106 -12.59 -23.57 -46.01
N ARG A 107 -12.28 -23.43 -47.30
CA ARG A 107 -13.04 -23.99 -48.42
C ARG A 107 -12.80 -25.49 -48.56
#